data_AF-A0A094DTS2-F1
#
_entry.id   AF-A0A094DTS2-F1
#
_cell.length_a   1.000
_cell.length_b   1.000
_cell.length_c   1.000
_cell.angle_alpha   90.00
_cell.angle_beta   90.00
_cell.angle_gamma   90.00
#
_symmetry.space_group_name_H-M   'P 1'
#
loop_
_entity.id
_entity.type
_entity.pdbx_description
1 polymer ?
#
loop_
_entity_poly.entity_id
_entity_poly.type
_entity_poly.pdbx_seq_one_letter_code
_entity_poly.pdbx_strand_id
1 'polypeptide(L)'
;MFEQHLGPDFAPLGPEYAQEIPSPFGPAIQYRTYGMALMWLTYYMGLIVCHRSHPSMPPSAMMAAGFAAQQTGLFANTIGRISAGITADTSSATRVNVGTGAALNDSCFALFVAGVQVQDQAQRHWVVQRCLDIERLTGFETASHIARGCETSWTRAAAMGKGAPYTRYTEQAPVDKVWSRAGQRLERMRITAGEEQHVHPQSTERVGRVQFAVGILGVTSHFGKLDLESDDEEDR
;
A
#
# COMPACT_ATOMS: atom_id res chain seq x y z
N MET A 1 3.12 26.64 -9.78
CA MET A 1 4.54 26.93 -10.11
C MET A 1 5.19 25.74 -10.80
N PHE A 2 5.23 24.52 -10.24
CA PHE A 2 5.87 23.35 -10.90
C PHE A 2 5.25 22.96 -12.27
N GLU A 3 3.92 22.83 -12.32
CA GLU A 3 3.19 22.35 -13.51
C GLU A 3 3.42 23.21 -14.76
N GLN A 4 3.59 24.51 -14.57
CA GLN A 4 3.77 25.49 -15.65
C GLN A 4 5.15 25.41 -16.31
N HIS A 5 6.14 24.73 -15.70
CA HIS A 5 7.51 24.66 -16.20
C HIS A 5 7.86 23.34 -16.88
N LEU A 6 7.01 22.32 -16.80
CA LEU A 6 7.26 21.01 -17.41
C LEU A 6 6.98 20.98 -18.92
N GLY A 7 6.13 21.88 -19.41
CA GLY A 7 5.69 21.92 -20.80
C GLY A 7 4.58 20.91 -21.12
N PRO A 8 4.00 20.98 -22.34
CA PRO A 8 2.80 20.23 -22.71
C PRO A 8 3.02 18.71 -22.78
N ASP A 9 4.24 18.25 -22.98
CA ASP A 9 4.55 16.81 -23.08
C ASP A 9 4.34 16.04 -21.78
N PHE A 10 4.34 16.74 -20.64
CA PHE A 10 4.08 16.16 -19.32
C PHE A 10 2.63 16.32 -18.89
N ALA A 11 1.79 16.94 -19.71
CA ALA A 11 0.37 17.06 -19.44
C ALA A 11 -0.33 15.68 -19.58
N PRO A 12 -1.48 15.50 -18.92
CA PRO A 12 -2.36 14.37 -19.17
C PRO A 12 -2.66 14.20 -20.66
N LEU A 13 -2.80 12.96 -21.10
CA LEU A 13 -3.29 12.66 -22.45
C LEU A 13 -4.71 13.21 -22.61
N GLY A 14 -4.94 13.94 -23.71
CA GLY A 14 -6.26 14.37 -24.11
C GLY A 14 -7.16 13.19 -24.50
N PRO A 15 -8.49 13.40 -24.56
CA PRO A 15 -9.46 12.36 -24.94
C PRO A 15 -9.22 11.80 -26.34
N GLU A 16 -8.52 12.53 -27.21
CA GLU A 16 -8.11 12.09 -28.54
C GLU A 16 -7.02 11.01 -28.54
N TYR A 17 -6.28 10.86 -27.44
CA TYR A 17 -5.14 9.93 -27.32
C TYR A 17 -5.38 8.80 -26.32
N ALA A 18 -6.42 8.87 -25.51
CA ALA A 18 -6.66 7.92 -24.43
C ALA A 18 -8.16 7.61 -24.27
N GLN A 19 -8.48 6.32 -24.18
CA GLN A 19 -9.84 5.86 -23.85
C GLN A 19 -10.16 6.21 -22.40
N GLU A 20 -11.39 6.68 -22.15
CA GLU A 20 -11.85 6.94 -20.80
C GLU A 20 -11.92 5.65 -19.97
N ILE A 21 -11.23 5.64 -18.83
CA ILE A 21 -11.28 4.54 -17.85
C ILE A 21 -12.06 5.06 -16.64
N PRO A 22 -13.25 4.53 -16.35
CA PRO A 22 -14.00 4.94 -15.16
C PRO A 22 -13.31 4.45 -13.90
N SER A 23 -13.29 5.28 -12.86
CA SER A 23 -12.82 4.88 -11.52
C SER A 23 -13.68 5.52 -10.43
N PRO A 24 -13.66 4.99 -9.20
CA PRO A 24 -14.33 5.63 -8.05
C PRO A 24 -13.81 7.04 -7.72
N PHE A 25 -12.66 7.41 -8.27
CA PHE A 25 -12.08 8.76 -8.13
C PHE A 25 -12.49 9.71 -9.27
N GLY A 26 -13.32 9.24 -10.22
CA GLY A 26 -13.65 9.93 -11.47
C GLY A 26 -12.88 9.35 -12.67
N PRO A 27 -12.97 9.98 -13.85
CA PRO A 27 -12.26 9.53 -15.05
C PRO A 27 -10.75 9.47 -14.80
N ALA A 28 -10.13 8.33 -15.10
CA ALA A 28 -8.71 8.13 -14.86
C ALA A 28 -7.85 9.09 -15.69
N ILE A 29 -6.69 9.47 -15.14
CA ILE A 29 -5.73 10.35 -15.80
C ILE A 29 -4.60 9.48 -16.35
N GLN A 30 -4.42 9.52 -17.66
CA GLN A 30 -3.38 8.76 -18.37
C GLN A 30 -2.28 9.70 -18.83
N TYR A 31 -1.04 9.21 -18.81
CA TYR A 31 0.13 9.93 -19.30
C TYR A 31 0.84 9.13 -20.39
N ARG A 32 1.61 9.82 -21.23
CA ARG A 32 2.36 9.22 -22.34
C ARG A 32 3.32 8.12 -21.89
N THR A 33 3.88 8.25 -20.68
CA THR A 33 4.77 7.24 -20.09
C THR A 33 4.45 7.01 -18.61
N TYR A 34 4.78 5.83 -18.10
CA TYR A 34 4.68 5.55 -16.67
C TYR A 34 5.58 6.47 -15.83
N GLY A 35 6.75 6.86 -16.33
CA GLY A 35 7.63 7.80 -15.63
C GLY A 35 6.96 9.16 -15.36
N MET A 36 6.21 9.69 -16.33
CA MET A 36 5.42 10.91 -16.15
C MET A 36 4.31 10.72 -15.12
N ALA A 37 3.58 9.61 -15.17
CA ALA A 37 2.55 9.30 -14.17
C ALA A 37 3.14 9.24 -12.75
N LEU A 38 4.26 8.54 -12.56
CA LEU A 38 4.94 8.41 -11.27
C LEU A 38 5.50 9.74 -10.76
N MET A 39 6.02 10.58 -11.66
CA MET A 39 6.46 11.94 -11.31
C MET A 39 5.30 12.76 -10.73
N TRP A 40 4.14 12.73 -11.39
CA TRP A 40 2.94 13.42 -10.90
C TRP A 40 2.42 12.84 -9.59
N LEU A 41 2.38 11.51 -9.45
CA LEU A 41 2.03 10.86 -8.19
C LEU A 41 2.95 11.31 -7.05
N THR A 42 4.26 11.39 -7.31
CA THR A 42 5.26 11.83 -6.33
C THR A 42 5.06 13.30 -5.97
N TYR A 43 4.78 14.16 -6.96
CA TYR A 43 4.49 15.57 -6.75
C TYR A 43 3.26 15.77 -5.86
N TYR A 44 2.12 15.15 -6.19
CA TYR A 44 0.90 15.27 -5.39
C TYR A 44 1.05 14.65 -3.99
N MET A 45 1.75 13.50 -3.89
CA MET A 45 2.07 12.91 -2.59
C MET A 45 2.93 13.87 -1.75
N GLY A 46 3.93 14.50 -2.35
CA GLY A 46 4.79 15.50 -1.72
C GLY A 46 4.00 16.68 -1.17
N LEU A 47 3.05 17.21 -1.97
CA LEU A 47 2.15 18.27 -1.50
C LEU A 47 1.36 17.84 -0.26
N ILE A 48 0.78 16.63 -0.27
CA ILE A 48 0.04 16.11 0.90
C ILE A 48 0.95 16.02 2.12
N VAL A 49 2.16 15.50 1.97
CA VAL A 49 3.14 15.38 3.05
C VAL A 49 3.53 16.75 3.59
N CYS A 50 3.83 17.72 2.71
CA CYS A 50 4.16 19.10 3.13
C CYS A 50 3.04 19.73 3.96
N HIS A 51 1.77 19.56 3.57
CA HIS A 51 0.63 20.05 4.35
C HIS A 51 0.58 19.39 5.74
N ARG A 52 0.81 18.07 5.82
CA ARG A 52 0.78 17.31 7.09
C ARG A 52 1.99 17.57 7.99
N SER A 53 3.11 18.01 7.42
CA SER A 53 4.34 18.37 8.13
C SER A 53 4.43 19.85 8.50
N HIS A 54 3.40 20.65 8.23
CA HIS A 54 3.37 22.07 8.57
C HIS A 54 3.53 22.27 10.09
N PRO A 55 4.28 23.28 10.58
CA PRO A 55 4.51 23.49 12.01
C PRO A 55 3.24 23.64 12.87
N SER A 56 2.11 24.00 12.27
CA SER A 56 0.81 24.08 12.95
C SER A 56 0.05 22.74 13.01
N MET A 57 0.54 21.69 12.38
CA MET A 57 -0.08 20.37 12.41
C MET A 57 0.29 19.64 13.70
N PRO A 58 -0.62 18.80 14.23
CA PRO A 58 -0.31 17.99 15.40
C PRO A 58 0.82 16.98 15.08
N PRO A 59 1.68 16.64 16.05
CA PRO A 59 2.81 15.72 15.82
C PRO A 59 2.36 14.29 15.50
N SER A 60 1.11 13.93 15.83
CA SER A 60 0.53 12.64 15.46
C SER A 60 0.19 12.61 13.98
N ALA A 61 0.88 11.76 13.20
CA ALA A 61 0.67 11.61 11.77
C ALA A 61 -0.80 11.32 11.38
N MET A 62 -1.50 10.49 12.16
CA MET A 62 -2.93 10.20 11.92
C MET A 62 -3.81 11.43 12.15
N MET A 63 -3.51 12.24 13.18
CA MET A 63 -4.26 13.47 13.42
C MET A 63 -3.94 14.51 12.35
N ALA A 64 -2.66 14.69 11.99
CA ALA A 64 -2.25 15.61 10.92
C ALA A 64 -2.91 15.27 9.59
N ALA A 65 -3.03 13.98 9.27
CA ALA A 65 -3.77 13.52 8.10
C ALA A 65 -5.25 13.94 8.12
N GLY A 66 -5.91 13.83 9.28
CA GLY A 66 -7.29 14.29 9.45
C GLY A 66 -7.44 15.81 9.32
N PHE A 67 -6.55 16.59 9.94
CA PHE A 67 -6.56 18.06 9.85
C PHE A 67 -6.31 18.57 8.42
N ALA A 68 -5.37 17.95 7.70
CA ALA A 68 -5.05 18.33 6.33
C ALA A 68 -6.06 17.82 5.29
N ALA A 69 -6.87 16.80 5.62
CA ALA A 69 -7.68 16.03 4.66
C ALA A 69 -8.55 16.90 3.75
N GLN A 70 -9.17 17.95 4.29
CA GLN A 70 -10.00 18.86 3.50
C GLN A 70 -9.18 19.65 2.48
N GLN A 71 -8.02 20.18 2.89
CA GLN A 71 -7.14 20.97 2.02
C GLN A 71 -6.48 20.11 0.95
N THR A 72 -6.12 18.88 1.31
CA THR A 72 -5.40 17.94 0.43
C THR A 72 -6.32 17.01 -0.35
N GLY A 73 -7.64 17.16 -0.21
CA GLY A 73 -8.63 16.25 -0.82
C GLY A 73 -8.51 16.14 -2.33
N LEU A 74 -8.27 17.26 -3.01
CA LEU A 74 -8.06 17.30 -4.46
C LEU A 74 -6.79 16.55 -4.89
N PHE A 75 -5.70 16.67 -4.13
CA PHE A 75 -4.45 15.95 -4.40
C PHE A 75 -4.64 14.44 -4.22
N ALA A 76 -5.34 14.02 -3.16
CA ALA A 76 -5.63 12.62 -2.90
C ALA A 76 -6.53 12.01 -3.99
N ASN A 77 -7.55 12.75 -4.43
CA ASN A 77 -8.39 12.31 -5.55
C ASN A 77 -7.58 12.21 -6.85
N THR A 78 -6.74 13.20 -7.13
CA THR A 78 -5.87 13.20 -8.32
C THR A 78 -4.91 12.01 -8.32
N ILE A 79 -4.33 11.66 -7.17
CA ILE A 79 -3.53 10.44 -7.01
C ILE A 79 -4.34 9.20 -7.40
N GLY A 80 -5.56 9.05 -6.88
CA GLY A 80 -6.44 7.92 -7.24
C GLY A 80 -6.72 7.85 -8.74
N ARG A 81 -6.99 8.99 -9.38
CA ARG A 81 -7.23 9.08 -10.84
C ARG A 81 -6.00 8.72 -11.66
N ILE A 82 -4.81 9.16 -11.27
CA ILE A 82 -3.56 8.83 -11.98
C ILE A 82 -3.22 7.35 -11.79
N SER A 83 -3.34 6.82 -10.57
CA SER A 83 -3.12 5.40 -10.30
C SER A 83 -4.09 4.51 -11.07
N ALA A 84 -5.35 4.93 -11.26
CA ALA A 84 -6.30 4.23 -12.12
C ALA A 84 -5.89 4.25 -13.61
N GLY A 85 -5.15 5.26 -14.06
CA GLY A 85 -4.67 5.40 -15.44
C GLY A 85 -3.42 4.58 -15.77
N ILE A 86 -2.70 4.03 -14.78
CA ILE A 86 -1.54 3.15 -15.04
C ILE A 86 -1.98 1.84 -15.71
N THR A 87 -3.10 1.29 -15.25
CA THR A 87 -3.74 0.12 -15.86
C THR A 87 -5.22 0.06 -15.45
N ALA A 88 -6.08 -0.20 -16.43
CA ALA A 88 -7.53 -0.11 -16.28
C ALA A 88 -8.09 -1.19 -15.34
N ASP A 89 -7.71 -2.45 -15.54
CA ASP A 89 -8.17 -3.58 -14.73
C ASP A 89 -7.00 -4.47 -14.31
N THR A 90 -6.74 -4.49 -13.00
CA THR A 90 -5.77 -5.38 -12.37
C THR A 90 -6.40 -6.68 -11.88
N SER A 91 -7.71 -6.72 -11.69
CA SER A 91 -8.42 -7.79 -10.97
C SER A 91 -8.50 -9.07 -11.80
N SER A 92 -8.77 -8.94 -13.10
CA SER A 92 -8.80 -10.03 -14.06
C SER A 92 -7.41 -10.39 -14.62
N ALA A 93 -6.43 -9.49 -14.48
CA ALA A 93 -5.10 -9.69 -15.04
C ALA A 93 -4.39 -10.85 -14.32
N THR A 94 -3.81 -11.78 -15.06
CA THR A 94 -2.99 -12.87 -14.49
C THR A 94 -1.51 -12.53 -14.47
N ARG A 95 -1.06 -11.67 -15.39
CA ARG A 95 0.33 -11.27 -15.57
C ARG A 95 0.36 -9.81 -16.02
N VAL A 96 1.42 -9.11 -15.63
CA VAL A 96 1.74 -7.75 -16.09
C VAL A 96 3.12 -7.76 -16.73
N ASN A 97 3.34 -6.85 -17.69
CA ASN A 97 4.71 -6.61 -18.18
C ASN A 97 5.53 -5.92 -17.07
N VAL A 98 6.87 -6.02 -17.17
CA VAL A 98 7.79 -5.50 -16.14
C VAL A 98 7.62 -3.99 -15.91
N GLY A 99 7.41 -3.20 -16.98
CA GLY A 99 7.23 -1.75 -16.87
C GLY A 99 5.96 -1.36 -16.12
N THR A 100 4.84 -2.01 -16.42
CA THR A 100 3.57 -1.83 -15.70
C THR A 100 3.68 -2.32 -14.26
N GLY A 101 4.35 -3.45 -14.01
CA GLY A 101 4.60 -3.95 -12.65
C GLY A 101 5.41 -2.98 -11.80
N ALA A 102 6.47 -2.39 -12.36
CA ALA A 102 7.25 -1.35 -11.68
C ALA A 102 6.40 -0.11 -11.37
N ALA A 103 5.64 0.38 -12.35
CA ALA A 103 4.76 1.54 -12.17
C ALA A 103 3.67 1.30 -11.11
N LEU A 104 3.12 0.09 -11.07
CA LEU A 104 2.16 -0.32 -10.06
C LEU A 104 2.79 -0.31 -8.65
N ASN A 105 3.97 -0.92 -8.48
CA ASN A 105 4.67 -0.95 -7.19
C ASN A 105 4.97 0.46 -6.68
N ASP A 106 5.53 1.32 -7.52
CA ASP A 106 5.90 2.68 -7.14
C ASP A 106 4.68 3.55 -6.80
N SER A 107 3.52 3.27 -7.41
CA SER A 107 2.28 3.99 -7.10
C SER A 107 1.71 3.70 -5.70
N CYS A 108 2.15 2.62 -5.03
CA CYS A 108 1.58 2.19 -3.75
C CYS A 108 1.77 3.23 -2.64
N PHE A 109 2.92 3.91 -2.59
CA PHE A 109 3.18 4.90 -1.54
C PHE A 109 2.30 6.15 -1.69
N ALA A 110 2.10 6.62 -2.92
CA ALA A 110 1.16 7.72 -3.19
C ALA A 110 -0.26 7.32 -2.80
N LEU A 111 -0.69 6.09 -3.17
CA LEU A 111 -1.99 5.54 -2.78
C LEU A 111 -2.14 5.39 -1.27
N PHE A 112 -1.09 5.03 -0.53
CA PHE A 112 -1.14 4.97 0.93
C PHE A 112 -1.38 6.36 1.53
N VAL A 113 -0.57 7.35 1.12
CA VAL A 113 -0.65 8.71 1.64
C VAL A 113 -2.02 9.34 1.35
N ALA A 114 -2.52 9.16 0.13
CA ALA A 114 -3.86 9.60 -0.27
C ALA A 114 -4.97 8.79 0.41
N GLY A 115 -4.83 7.47 0.45
CA GLY A 115 -5.82 6.51 0.93
C GLY A 115 -6.23 6.74 2.38
N VAL A 116 -5.28 7.07 3.25
CA VAL A 116 -5.53 7.32 4.69
C VAL A 116 -6.62 8.38 4.93
N GLN A 117 -6.76 9.38 4.04
CA GLN A 117 -7.78 10.44 4.19
C GLN A 117 -9.08 10.20 3.40
N VAL A 118 -9.17 9.13 2.59
CA VAL A 118 -10.37 8.82 1.81
C VAL A 118 -11.54 8.46 2.72
N GLN A 119 -12.72 9.00 2.42
CA GLN A 119 -13.96 8.74 3.16
C GLN A 119 -14.95 7.87 2.38
N ASP A 120 -15.01 8.02 1.06
CA ASP A 120 -15.94 7.27 0.22
C ASP A 120 -15.64 5.76 0.22
N GLN A 121 -16.67 4.95 0.43
CA GLN A 121 -16.51 3.50 0.59
C GLN A 121 -16.04 2.82 -0.70
N ALA A 122 -16.49 3.28 -1.88
CA ALA A 122 -16.08 2.70 -3.16
C ALA A 122 -14.60 3.02 -3.46
N GLN A 123 -14.16 4.24 -3.17
CA GLN A 123 -12.75 4.62 -3.24
C GLN A 123 -11.87 3.81 -2.29
N ARG A 124 -12.33 3.59 -1.04
CA ARG A 124 -11.63 2.76 -0.05
C ARG A 124 -11.46 1.31 -0.52
N HIS A 125 -12.54 0.69 -0.99
CA HIS A 125 -12.51 -0.67 -1.53
C HIS A 125 -11.59 -0.79 -2.74
N TRP A 126 -11.63 0.19 -3.64
CA TRP A 126 -10.75 0.22 -4.81
C TRP A 126 -9.27 0.29 -4.43
N VAL A 127 -8.90 1.12 -3.43
CA VAL A 127 -7.50 1.20 -2.96
C VAL A 127 -7.04 -0.14 -2.40
N VAL A 128 -7.85 -0.78 -1.57
CA VAL A 128 -7.52 -2.09 -0.98
C VAL A 128 -7.37 -3.14 -2.07
N GLN A 129 -8.36 -3.27 -2.96
CA GLN A 129 -8.33 -4.21 -4.08
C GLN A 129 -7.11 -3.97 -4.96
N ARG A 130 -6.81 -2.72 -5.31
CA ARG A 130 -5.67 -2.35 -6.13
C ARG A 130 -4.35 -2.79 -5.48
N CYS A 131 -4.17 -2.53 -4.20
CA CYS A 131 -2.95 -2.94 -3.48
C CYS A 131 -2.80 -4.47 -3.39
N LEU A 132 -3.90 -5.20 -3.16
CA LEU A 132 -3.88 -6.68 -3.14
C LEU A 132 -3.58 -7.25 -4.53
N ASP A 133 -4.12 -6.65 -5.59
CA ASP A 133 -3.79 -7.04 -6.96
C ASP A 133 -2.32 -6.78 -7.30
N ILE A 134 -1.74 -5.69 -6.81
CA ILE A 134 -0.32 -5.37 -7.01
C ILE A 134 0.56 -6.45 -6.37
N GLU A 135 0.30 -6.83 -5.11
CA GLU A 135 0.99 -7.93 -4.45
C GLU A 135 0.86 -9.23 -5.27
N ARG A 136 -0.36 -9.54 -5.73
CA ARG A 136 -0.63 -10.76 -6.51
C ARG A 136 0.13 -10.78 -7.83
N LEU A 137 0.17 -9.66 -8.54
CA LEU A 137 0.75 -9.54 -9.89
C LEU A 137 2.27 -9.43 -9.88
N THR A 138 2.85 -8.86 -8.82
CA THR A 138 4.28 -8.51 -8.78
C THR A 138 5.07 -9.21 -7.68
N GLY A 139 4.40 -9.76 -6.66
CA GLY A 139 5.03 -10.27 -5.45
C GLY A 139 5.41 -9.19 -4.43
N PHE A 140 5.02 -7.93 -4.63
CA PHE A 140 5.37 -6.82 -3.75
C PHE A 140 4.52 -6.81 -2.47
N GLU A 141 4.98 -7.54 -1.44
CA GLU A 141 4.28 -7.70 -0.14
C GLU A 141 3.96 -6.36 0.55
N THR A 142 4.80 -5.34 0.37
CA THR A 142 4.54 -3.99 0.92
C THR A 142 3.18 -3.43 0.51
N ALA A 143 2.67 -3.80 -0.68
CA ALA A 143 1.35 -3.38 -1.13
C ALA A 143 0.23 -3.90 -0.18
N SER A 144 0.32 -5.15 0.29
CA SER A 144 -0.68 -5.69 1.22
C SER A 144 -0.57 -5.10 2.63
N HIS A 145 0.63 -4.73 3.06
CA HIS A 145 0.82 -3.92 4.28
C HIS A 145 0.19 -2.53 4.15
N ILE A 146 0.33 -1.89 3.00
CA ILE A 146 -0.31 -0.58 2.70
C ILE A 146 -1.84 -0.69 2.75
N ALA A 147 -2.41 -1.73 2.13
CA ALA A 147 -3.85 -1.99 2.21
C ALA A 147 -4.33 -2.10 3.66
N ARG A 148 -3.70 -2.97 4.46
CA ARG A 148 -4.03 -3.17 5.88
C ARG A 148 -3.85 -1.89 6.70
N GLY A 149 -2.83 -1.09 6.39
CA GLY A 149 -2.57 0.20 7.02
C GLY A 149 -3.72 1.19 6.77
N CYS A 150 -4.20 1.28 5.54
CA CYS A 150 -5.37 2.08 5.18
C CYS A 150 -6.62 1.60 5.92
N GLU A 151 -6.92 0.30 5.88
CA GLU A 151 -8.09 -0.27 6.58
C GLU A 151 -8.06 0.01 8.08
N THR A 152 -6.90 -0.19 8.71
CA THR A 152 -6.71 0.11 10.14
C THR A 152 -6.94 1.58 10.44
N SER A 153 -6.45 2.48 9.57
CA SER A 153 -6.65 3.92 9.73
C SER A 153 -8.13 4.29 9.67
N TRP A 154 -8.89 3.72 8.74
CA TRP A 154 -10.32 3.99 8.59
C TRP A 154 -11.15 3.39 9.71
N THR A 155 -10.88 2.13 10.11
CA THR A 155 -11.55 1.49 11.25
C THR A 155 -11.32 2.27 12.54
N ARG A 156 -10.08 2.72 12.81
CA ARG A 156 -9.77 3.52 14.00
C ARG A 156 -10.43 4.89 13.94
N ALA A 157 -10.39 5.57 12.79
CA ALA A 157 -11.03 6.87 12.62
C ALA A 157 -12.55 6.78 12.85
N ALA A 158 -13.20 5.74 12.34
CA ALA A 158 -14.62 5.47 12.56
C ALA A 158 -14.93 5.18 14.04
N ALA A 159 -14.14 4.32 14.70
CA ALA A 159 -14.31 3.98 16.11
C ALA A 159 -14.17 5.20 17.04
N MET A 160 -13.35 6.19 16.65
CA MET A 160 -13.18 7.45 17.38
C MET A 160 -14.22 8.52 17.02
N GLY A 161 -15.19 8.21 16.15
CA GLY A 161 -16.18 9.18 15.65
C GLY A 161 -15.59 10.30 14.78
N LYS A 162 -14.35 10.12 14.28
CA LYS A 162 -13.61 11.11 13.49
C LYS A 162 -13.59 10.81 11.98
N GLY A 163 -14.32 9.78 11.53
CA GLY A 163 -14.38 9.39 10.12
C GLY A 163 -15.66 8.60 9.80
N ALA A 164 -15.97 8.48 8.51
CA ALA A 164 -17.10 7.71 8.02
C ALA A 164 -16.93 6.21 8.37
N PRO A 165 -18.02 5.49 8.69
CA PRO A 165 -18.00 4.05 8.92
C PRO A 165 -17.26 3.32 7.79
N TYR A 166 -16.48 2.31 8.15
CA TYR A 166 -15.72 1.52 7.19
C TYR A 166 -16.13 0.04 7.26
N THR A 167 -16.54 -0.50 6.12
CA THR A 167 -16.77 -1.95 5.94
C THR A 167 -15.54 -2.54 5.27
N ARG A 168 -14.88 -3.51 5.93
CA ARG A 168 -13.70 -4.18 5.39
C ARG A 168 -13.97 -4.78 4.01
N TYR A 169 -12.98 -4.68 3.14
CA TYR A 169 -13.05 -5.31 1.84
C TYR A 169 -13.08 -6.83 2.01
N THR A 170 -14.00 -7.49 1.30
CA THR A 170 -14.09 -8.96 1.25
C THR A 170 -13.74 -9.39 -0.16
N GLU A 171 -12.71 -10.20 -0.31
CA GLU A 171 -12.24 -10.70 -1.60
C GLU A 171 -13.34 -11.56 -2.25
N GLN A 172 -13.79 -11.18 -3.46
CA GLN A 172 -14.98 -11.79 -4.08
C GLN A 172 -14.71 -13.13 -4.79
N ALA A 173 -13.49 -13.64 -4.78
CA ALA A 173 -13.15 -15.02 -5.15
C ALA A 173 -11.76 -15.37 -4.61
N PRO A 174 -11.49 -16.62 -4.19
CA PRO A 174 -10.14 -17.01 -3.81
C PRO A 174 -9.27 -17.04 -5.07
N VAL A 175 -8.53 -15.97 -5.34
CA VAL A 175 -7.54 -16.01 -6.40
C VAL A 175 -6.39 -16.87 -5.90
N ASP A 176 -6.09 -17.95 -6.63
CA ASP A 176 -4.99 -18.86 -6.32
C ASP A 176 -3.71 -18.04 -6.14
N LYS A 177 -3.31 -17.80 -4.89
CA LYS A 177 -2.08 -17.09 -4.56
C LYS A 177 -0.91 -17.97 -4.97
N VAL A 178 -0.45 -17.79 -6.21
CA VAL A 178 0.71 -18.51 -6.78
C VAL A 178 1.92 -18.40 -5.85
N TRP A 179 2.08 -17.26 -5.17
CA TRP A 179 3.10 -17.01 -4.16
C TRP A 179 2.91 -17.78 -2.85
N SER A 180 1.67 -18.03 -2.40
CA SER A 180 1.43 -18.93 -1.26
C SER A 180 1.87 -20.36 -1.58
N ARG A 181 1.69 -20.81 -2.83
CA ARG A 181 2.21 -22.10 -3.30
C ARG A 181 3.73 -22.10 -3.43
N ALA A 182 4.35 -20.99 -3.84
CA ALA A 182 5.81 -20.86 -3.90
C ALA A 182 6.44 -20.91 -2.49
N GLY A 183 5.86 -20.21 -1.51
CA GLY A 183 6.26 -20.29 -0.10
C GLY A 183 6.08 -21.69 0.48
N GLN A 184 4.95 -22.35 0.20
CA GLN A 184 4.72 -23.75 0.58
C GLN A 184 5.66 -24.73 -0.14
N ARG A 185 6.09 -24.42 -1.37
CA ARG A 185 7.05 -25.24 -2.14
C ARG A 185 8.47 -25.07 -1.60
N LEU A 186 8.85 -23.86 -1.20
CA LEU A 186 10.11 -23.59 -0.51
C LEU A 186 10.16 -24.34 0.82
N GLU A 187 9.08 -24.29 1.60
CA GLU A 187 8.93 -25.04 2.84
C GLU A 187 9.01 -26.55 2.62
N ARG A 188 8.33 -27.06 1.59
CA ARG A 188 8.39 -28.47 1.21
C ARG A 188 9.79 -28.88 0.74
N MET A 189 10.51 -28.00 0.05
CA MET A 189 11.90 -28.26 -0.36
C MET A 189 12.84 -28.27 0.84
N ARG A 190 12.65 -27.39 1.84
CA ARG A 190 13.40 -27.45 3.12
C ARG A 190 13.18 -28.77 3.86
N ILE A 191 11.93 -29.25 3.92
CA ILE A 191 11.57 -30.53 4.53
C ILE A 191 12.18 -31.72 3.75
N THR A 192 12.27 -31.62 2.43
CA THR A 192 12.78 -32.73 1.56
C THR A 192 14.31 -32.73 1.46
N ALA A 193 14.97 -31.59 1.67
CA ALA A 193 16.42 -31.43 1.55
C ALA A 193 17.21 -31.95 2.76
N GLY A 194 16.54 -32.47 3.80
CA GLY A 194 17.21 -33.12 4.92
C GLY A 194 18.18 -32.21 5.68
N GLU A 195 17.91 -30.89 5.74
CA GLU A 195 18.66 -30.01 6.64
C GLU A 195 18.40 -30.45 8.08
N GLU A 196 19.46 -30.90 8.74
CA GLU A 196 19.42 -31.42 10.10
C GLU A 196 18.81 -30.40 11.06
N GLN A 197 17.83 -30.91 11.77
CA GLN A 197 16.92 -30.20 12.63
C GLN A 197 17.64 -29.85 13.93
N HIS A 198 18.34 -28.71 13.97
CA HIS A 198 18.57 -28.04 15.25
C HIS A 198 17.21 -27.57 15.77
N VAL A 199 16.63 -28.38 16.65
CA VAL A 199 15.36 -28.15 17.32
C VAL A 199 15.47 -26.90 18.17
N HIS A 200 15.17 -25.74 17.60
CA HIS A 200 14.65 -24.62 18.36
C HIS A 200 13.17 -24.91 18.65
N PRO A 201 12.72 -24.80 19.92
CA PRO A 201 11.38 -25.18 20.30
C PRO A 201 10.36 -24.40 19.46
N GLN A 202 9.55 -25.18 18.75
CA GLN A 202 8.54 -24.73 17.80
C GLN A 202 7.61 -23.72 18.48
N SER A 203 7.74 -22.45 18.09
CA SER A 203 6.75 -21.43 18.41
C SER A 203 5.44 -21.81 17.72
N THR A 204 4.38 -21.87 18.52
CA THR A 204 3.00 -22.11 18.10
C THR A 204 2.51 -20.97 17.20
N GLU A 205 2.89 -20.98 15.92
CA GLU A 205 2.46 -20.03 14.89
C GLU A 205 1.02 -20.27 14.40
N ARG A 206 0.08 -20.40 15.35
CA ARG A 206 -1.36 -20.24 15.11
C ARG A 206 -1.93 -19.02 15.83
N VAL A 207 -1.09 -18.08 16.26
CA VAL A 207 -1.56 -16.81 16.84
C VAL A 207 -1.49 -15.72 15.78
N GLY A 208 -2.65 -15.16 15.44
CA GLY A 208 -2.80 -14.15 14.39
C GLY A 208 -1.82 -12.99 14.57
N ARG A 209 -1.06 -12.70 13.52
CA ARG A 209 -0.20 -11.50 13.44
C ARG A 209 -1.08 -10.26 13.54
N VAL A 210 -1.13 -9.65 14.74
CA VAL A 210 -1.70 -8.32 14.93
C VAL A 210 -0.62 -7.31 14.54
N GLN A 211 -0.76 -6.72 13.35
CA GLN A 211 0.18 -5.72 12.85
C GLN A 211 -0.31 -4.32 13.21
N PHE A 212 0.54 -3.56 13.90
CA PHE A 212 0.29 -2.17 14.25
C PHE A 212 1.03 -1.25 13.27
N ALA A 213 0.30 -0.39 12.57
CA ALA A 213 0.88 0.70 11.81
C ALA A 213 1.10 1.90 12.76
N VAL A 214 2.36 2.17 13.11
CA VAL A 214 2.79 3.40 13.79
C VAL A 214 3.83 4.04 12.88
N GLY A 215 3.52 5.23 12.34
CA GLY A 215 4.49 6.11 11.66
C GLY A 215 5.35 5.44 10.58
N ILE A 216 4.81 5.34 9.36
CA ILE A 216 5.53 5.10 8.09
C ILE A 216 6.12 3.68 7.88
N LEU A 217 6.37 2.87 8.90
CA LEU A 217 6.74 1.45 8.74
C LEU A 217 5.95 0.57 9.70
N GLY A 218 5.27 -0.45 9.16
CA GLY A 218 4.60 -1.45 9.98
C GLY A 218 5.63 -2.26 10.76
N VAL A 219 5.45 -2.36 12.08
CA VAL A 219 6.29 -3.23 12.93
C VAL A 219 5.60 -4.58 13.04
N THR A 220 6.27 -5.63 12.57
CA THR A 220 5.93 -7.02 12.92
C THR A 220 6.69 -7.38 14.18
N SER A 221 6.01 -7.44 15.33
CA SER A 221 6.63 -7.96 16.54
C SER A 221 6.72 -9.49 16.47
N HIS A 222 7.88 -10.02 16.08
CA HIS A 222 8.35 -11.33 16.53
C HIS A 222 9.35 -11.11 17.66
N PHE A 223 8.85 -10.90 18.88
CA PHE A 223 9.69 -11.07 20.07
C PHE A 223 9.70 -12.57 20.41
N GLY A 224 10.57 -13.31 19.74
CA GLY A 224 11.07 -14.54 20.33
C GLY A 224 11.82 -14.14 21.59
N LYS A 225 11.49 -14.74 22.74
CA LYS A 225 12.34 -14.70 23.93
C LYS A 225 13.74 -15.16 23.50
N LEU A 226 14.68 -14.22 23.44
CA LEU A 226 16.10 -14.53 23.46
C LEU A 226 16.43 -14.71 24.94
N ASP A 227 16.37 -15.96 25.43
CA ASP A 227 17.08 -16.32 26.64
C ASP A 227 18.56 -16.29 26.29
N LEU A 228 19.24 -15.24 26.75
CA LEU A 228 20.68 -15.19 26.76
C LEU A 228 21.12 -15.94 28.01
N GLU A 229 21.52 -17.20 27.86
CA GLU A 229 22.29 -17.88 28.89
C GLU A 229 23.63 -17.13 29.03
N SER A 230 23.83 -16.54 30.21
CA SER A 230 25.10 -15.94 30.60
C SER A 230 26.08 -17.06 30.92
N ASP A 231 27.08 -17.25 30.06
CA ASP A 231 28.28 -18.03 30.37
C ASP A 231 29.11 -17.24 31.39
N ASP A 232 28.72 -17.36 32.67
CA ASP A 232 29.58 -17.09 33.81
C ASP A 232 30.06 -18.44 34.35
N GLU A 233 31.33 -18.77 34.09
CA GLU A 233 32.31 -19.35 35.02
C GLU A 233 33.41 -20.11 34.28
N GLU A 234 34.63 -19.55 34.28
CA GLU A 234 35.83 -20.29 34.66
C GLU A 234 37.00 -19.32 34.87
N ASP A 235 37.11 -18.81 36.10
CA ASP A 235 38.35 -18.31 36.68
C ASP A 235 38.44 -18.85 38.12
N ARG A 236 39.03 -20.04 38.27
CA ARG A 236 39.66 -20.53 39.52
C ARG A 236 40.79 -21.49 39.24
#